data_AF-A0A3C1BEG8-F1
#
_entry.id   AF-A0A3C1BEG8-F1
#
_cell.length_a   1.000
_cell.length_b   1.000
_cell.length_c   1.000
_cell.angle_alpha   90.00
_cell.angle_beta   90.00
_cell.angle_gamma   90.00
#
_symmetry.space_group_name_H-M   'P 1'
#
loop_
_entity.id
_entity.type
_entity.pdbx_description
1 polymer ?
#
loop_
_entity_poly.entity_id
_entity_poly.type
_entity_poly.pdbx_seq_one_letter_code
_entity_poly.pdbx_strand_id
1 'polypeptide(L)'
;MAVLENEFLKVEINAMGAELTSVYNKTTQTEHLWQADPNFWGSHAPNLFPIVGAVINDELLVEGNVYPMARHGFARKSEFILLESDEVHAVFSLPGSEKTIHVYPYKI
;
A
#
# COMPACT_ATOMS: atom_id res chain seq x y z
N MET A 1 -5.70 -10.69 0.23
CA MET A 1 -4.43 -11.13 0.84
C MET A 1 -3.78 -12.12 -0.11
N ALA A 2 -2.47 -12.06 -0.29
CA ALA A 2 -1.69 -13.05 -1.02
C ALA A 2 -0.58 -13.58 -0.10
N VAL A 3 -0.28 -14.88 -0.22
CA VAL A 3 0.85 -15.52 0.45
C VAL A 3 1.70 -16.14 -0.63
N LEU A 4 2.95 -15.71 -0.71
CA LEU A 4 3.95 -16.19 -1.65
C LEU A 4 5.00 -16.97 -0.87
N GLU A 5 5.44 -18.11 -1.36
CA GLU A 5 6.44 -18.94 -0.70
C GLU A 5 7.32 -19.65 -1.72
N ASN A 6 8.63 -19.69 -1.44
CA ASN A 6 9.59 -20.56 -2.11
C ASN A 6 10.44 -21.30 -1.07
N GLU A 7 11.52 -21.98 -1.48
CA GLU A 7 12.39 -22.73 -0.56
C GLU A 7 13.01 -21.87 0.55
N PHE A 8 13.17 -20.56 0.34
CA PHE A 8 13.92 -19.67 1.24
C PHE A 8 13.02 -18.73 2.05
N LEU A 9 11.99 -18.17 1.41
CA LEU A 9 11.17 -17.09 1.97
C LEU A 9 9.69 -17.45 1.92
N LYS A 10 8.96 -16.98 2.94
CA LYS A 10 7.51 -16.86 2.94
C LYS A 10 7.15 -15.37 3.08
N VAL A 11 6.27 -14.88 2.24
CA VAL A 11 5.89 -13.47 2.12
C VAL A 11 4.38 -13.34 2.21
N GLU A 12 3.89 -12.35 2.96
CA GLU A 12 2.46 -12.06 3.09
C GLU A 12 2.17 -10.62 2.65
N ILE A 13 1.12 -10.44 1.85
CA ILE A 13 0.68 -9.14 1.30
C ILE A 13 -0.81 -8.95 1.59
N ASN A 14 -1.15 -7.86 2.29
CA ASN A 14 -2.52 -7.47 2.55
C ASN A 14 -3.15 -6.79 1.34
N ALA A 15 -4.44 -7.04 1.07
CA ALA A 15 -5.15 -6.35 -0.01
C ALA A 15 -5.41 -4.87 0.32
N MET A 16 -5.57 -4.54 1.61
CA MET A 16 -5.54 -3.15 2.06
C MET A 16 -4.16 -2.55 1.78
N GLY A 17 -4.11 -1.53 0.92
CA GLY A 17 -2.90 -0.85 0.51
C GLY A 17 -1.94 -1.65 -0.38
N ALA A 18 -2.29 -2.89 -0.76
CA ALA A 18 -1.33 -3.86 -1.29
C ALA A 18 -0.07 -3.94 -0.40
N GLU A 19 -0.25 -3.82 0.92
CA GLU A 19 0.84 -3.67 1.88
C GLU A 19 1.56 -5.00 2.10
N LEU A 20 2.89 -5.00 1.93
CA LEU A 20 3.74 -6.10 2.35
C LEU A 20 3.74 -6.15 3.89
N THR A 21 3.34 -7.27 4.49
CA THR A 21 3.18 -7.40 5.96
C THR A 21 4.15 -8.39 6.59
N SER A 22 4.74 -9.30 5.81
CA SER A 22 5.76 -10.24 6.30
C SER A 22 6.74 -10.58 5.19
N VAL A 23 8.02 -10.69 5.57
CA VAL A 23 9.09 -11.33 4.78
C VAL A 23 9.84 -12.26 5.73
N TYR A 24 9.35 -13.49 5.86
CA TYR A 24 9.88 -14.49 6.75
C TYR A 24 10.93 -15.37 6.05
N ASN A 25 12.14 -15.37 6.57
CA ASN A 25 13.21 -16.26 6.13
C ASN A 25 13.09 -17.62 6.83
N LYS A 26 12.83 -18.67 6.04
CA LYS A 26 12.59 -20.02 6.55
C LYS A 26 13.87 -20.69 7.05
N THR A 27 15.02 -20.35 6.46
CA THR A 27 16.32 -20.91 6.82
C THR A 27 16.79 -20.37 8.16
N THR A 28 16.70 -19.06 8.36
CA THR A 28 17.15 -18.40 9.60
C THR A 28 16.05 -18.24 10.64
N GLN A 29 14.81 -18.60 10.29
CA GLN A 29 13.61 -18.40 11.12
C GLN A 29 13.45 -16.95 11.59
N THR A 30 13.65 -16.01 10.66
CA THR A 30 13.70 -14.58 10.97
C THR A 30 12.63 -13.85 10.19
N GLU A 31 11.80 -13.06 10.88
CA GLU A 31 10.96 -12.05 10.26
C GLU A 31 11.80 -10.80 9.99
N HIS A 32 11.87 -10.38 8.72
CA HIS A 32 12.66 -9.22 8.31
C HIS A 32 11.87 -7.91 8.35
N LEU A 33 10.54 -7.97 8.31
CA LEU A 33 9.69 -6.80 8.28
C LEU A 33 9.23 -6.41 9.69
N TRP A 34 9.18 -5.10 9.95
CA TRP A 34 8.62 -4.55 11.17
C TRP A 34 7.15 -4.98 11.35
N GLN A 35 6.78 -5.46 12.53
CA GLN A 35 5.49 -6.10 12.83
C GLN A 35 4.39 -5.13 13.29
N ALA A 36 4.49 -3.87 12.86
CA ALA A 36 3.46 -2.84 13.05
C ALA A 36 2.98 -2.65 14.51
N ASP A 37 3.87 -2.73 15.51
CA ASP A 37 3.48 -2.44 16.90
C ASP A 37 2.95 -0.99 16.98
N PRO A 38 1.66 -0.79 17.28
CA PRO A 38 1.02 0.53 17.25
C PRO A 38 1.56 1.48 18.32
N ASN A 39 2.28 0.98 19.33
CA ASN A 39 2.96 1.82 20.31
C ASN A 39 4.14 2.60 19.71
N PHE A 40 4.69 2.14 18.58
CA PHE A 40 5.82 2.78 17.89
C PHE A 40 5.43 3.24 16.48
N TRP A 41 4.95 2.32 15.64
CA TRP A 41 4.52 2.59 14.28
C TRP A 41 3.58 1.49 13.79
N GLY A 42 2.29 1.79 13.65
CA GLY A 42 1.24 0.82 13.30
C GLY A 42 1.11 0.45 11.82
N SER A 43 2.19 0.50 11.04
CA SER A 43 2.20 0.05 9.64
C SER A 43 3.46 -0.77 9.37
N HIS A 44 3.47 -1.59 8.32
CA HIS A 44 4.59 -2.47 7.98
C HIS A 44 5.45 -1.85 6.87
N ALA A 45 4.88 -1.73 5.67
CA ALA A 45 5.54 -1.26 4.45
C ALA A 45 4.52 -0.65 3.48
N PRO A 46 3.95 0.53 3.81
CA PRO A 46 2.84 1.10 3.08
C PRO A 46 3.25 1.60 1.68
N ASN A 47 2.41 1.33 0.67
CA ASN A 47 2.52 1.95 -0.65
C ASN A 47 2.05 3.42 -0.62
N LEU A 48 2.87 4.32 -1.17
CA LEU A 48 2.66 5.77 -1.11
C LEU A 48 2.25 6.30 -2.49
N PHE A 49 0.97 6.63 -2.64
CA PHE A 49 0.41 7.13 -3.90
C PHE A 49 -0.90 7.88 -3.62
N PRO A 50 -1.20 9.00 -4.33
CA PRO A 50 -0.47 9.57 -5.47
C PRO A 50 0.66 10.54 -5.10
N ILE A 51 0.88 10.78 -3.81
CA ILE A 51 1.95 11.67 -3.33
C ILE A 51 2.86 10.96 -2.33
N VAL A 52 4.06 11.50 -2.14
CA VAL A 52 5.00 11.12 -1.09
C VAL A 52 5.18 12.29 -0.13
N GLY A 53 5.05 12.05 1.18
CA GLY A 53 5.15 13.08 2.21
C GLY A 53 3.83 13.84 2.39
N ALA A 54 3.91 15.04 2.94
CA ALA A 54 2.75 15.92 3.13
C ALA A 54 2.77 17.04 2.08
N VAL A 55 1.58 17.53 1.72
CA VAL A 55 1.43 18.78 0.96
C VAL A 55 1.06 19.91 1.93
N ILE A 56 1.34 21.15 1.54
CA ILE A 56 1.01 22.32 2.35
C ILE A 56 -0.51 22.36 2.56
N ASN A 57 -0.92 22.58 3.81
CA ASN A 57 -2.33 22.62 4.23
C ASN A 57 -3.14 21.34 3.94
N ASP A 58 -2.50 20.20 3.67
CA ASP A 58 -3.18 18.97 3.20
C ASP A 58 -4.02 19.20 1.92
N GLU A 59 -3.56 20.09 1.04
CA GLU A 59 -4.24 20.49 -0.20
C GLU A 59 -3.36 20.25 -1.45
N LEU A 60 -3.93 19.54 -2.43
CA LEU A 60 -3.37 19.39 -3.77
C LEU A 60 -4.06 20.38 -4.72
N LEU A 61 -3.28 21.24 -5.37
CA LEU A 61 -3.77 22.18 -6.38
C LEU A 61 -3.58 21.59 -7.79
N VAL A 62 -4.68 21.41 -8.52
CA VAL A 62 -4.66 20.97 -9.93
C VAL A 62 -5.51 21.92 -10.76
N GLU A 63 -4.89 22.57 -11.75
CA GLU A 63 -5.56 23.48 -12.68
C GLU A 63 -6.40 24.57 -11.97
N GLY A 64 -5.90 25.06 -10.83
CA GLY A 64 -6.58 26.08 -10.01
C GLY A 64 -7.65 25.53 -9.07
N ASN A 65 -7.94 24.22 -9.09
CA ASN A 65 -8.88 23.56 -8.20
C ASN A 65 -8.15 22.90 -7.02
N VAL A 66 -8.73 23.00 -5.83
CA VAL A 66 -8.19 22.44 -4.58
C VAL A 66 -8.81 21.08 -4.30
N TYR A 67 -7.97 20.09 -4.02
CA TYR A 67 -8.36 18.73 -3.63
C TYR A 67 -7.76 18.38 -2.28
N PRO A 68 -8.53 17.85 -1.32
CA PRO A 68 -7.98 17.42 -0.04
C PRO A 68 -7.07 16.21 -0.24
N MET A 69 -5.86 16.26 0.31
CA MET A 69 -4.83 15.25 0.10
C MET A 69 -4.07 14.95 1.39
N ALA A 70 -4.32 13.78 1.97
CA ALA A 70 -3.64 13.34 3.18
C ALA A 70 -2.17 12.98 2.93
N ARG A 71 -1.34 13.09 3.98
CA ARG A 71 0.07 12.66 3.95
C ARG A 71 0.24 11.25 3.36
N HIS A 72 1.12 11.14 2.37
CA HIS A 72 1.42 9.98 1.51
C HIS A 72 0.25 9.42 0.69
N GLY A 73 -0.75 10.27 0.42
CA GLY A 73 -1.89 9.92 -0.41
C GLY A 73 -2.82 8.88 0.21
N PHE A 74 -3.59 8.24 -0.64
CA PHE A 74 -4.70 7.36 -0.25
C PHE A 74 -4.41 5.88 -0.46
N ALA A 75 -3.42 5.50 -1.27
CA ALA A 75 -3.21 4.09 -1.66
C ALA A 75 -3.13 3.15 -0.45
N ARG A 76 -2.31 3.45 0.57
CA ARG A 76 -2.20 2.60 1.79
C ARG A 76 -3.50 2.39 2.57
N LYS A 77 -4.55 3.17 2.29
CA LYS A 77 -5.87 3.08 2.94
C LYS A 77 -6.97 2.64 1.95
N SER A 78 -6.59 2.22 0.75
CA SER A 78 -7.50 1.73 -0.28
C SER A 78 -7.44 0.21 -0.36
N GLU A 79 -8.58 -0.42 -0.64
CA GLU A 79 -8.62 -1.84 -0.97
C GLU A 79 -8.12 -2.04 -2.41
N PHE A 80 -7.08 -2.87 -2.59
CA PHE A 80 -6.61 -3.28 -3.91
C PHE A 80 -7.27 -4.60 -4.32
N ILE A 81 -7.47 -4.76 -5.63
CA ILE A 81 -7.95 -6.00 -6.24
C ILE A 81 -6.74 -6.89 -6.55
N LEU A 82 -6.73 -8.13 -6.05
CA LEU A 82 -5.78 -9.14 -6.48
C LEU A 82 -6.19 -9.63 -7.89
N LEU A 83 -5.35 -9.37 -8.89
CA LEU A 83 -5.61 -9.76 -10.28
C LEU A 83 -5.03 -11.14 -10.60
N GLU A 84 -3.84 -11.42 -10.07
CA GLU A 84 -3.09 -12.65 -10.34
C GLU A 84 -2.28 -13.02 -9.10
N SER A 85 -2.15 -14.31 -8.82
CA SER A 85 -1.20 -14.82 -7.85
C SER A 85 -0.80 -16.26 -8.14
N ASP A 86 0.47 -16.57 -7.94
CA ASP A 86 1.01 -17.93 -7.86
C ASP A 86 1.90 -18.07 -6.61
N GLU A 87 2.74 -19.11 -6.56
CA GLU A 87 3.63 -19.37 -5.41
C GLU A 87 4.67 -18.27 -5.18
N VAL A 88 5.11 -17.54 -6.21
CA VAL A 88 6.21 -16.56 -6.11
C VAL A 88 5.86 -15.18 -6.66
N HIS A 89 4.63 -14.99 -7.12
CA HIS A 89 4.16 -13.78 -7.77
C HIS A 89 2.74 -13.39 -7.33
N ALA A 90 2.49 -12.08 -7.21
CA ALA A 90 1.14 -11.53 -7.10
C ALA A 90 1.06 -10.15 -7.75
N VAL A 91 -0.07 -9.86 -8.40
CA VAL A 91 -0.40 -8.56 -9.00
C VAL A 91 -1.62 -7.98 -8.33
N PHE A 92 -1.48 -6.76 -7.81
CA PHE A 92 -2.57 -5.98 -7.23
C PHE A 92 -2.87 -4.74 -8.09
N SER A 93 -4.15 -4.40 -8.21
CA SER A 93 -4.61 -3.20 -8.91
C SER A 93 -5.46 -2.33 -8.00
N LEU A 94 -5.21 -1.02 -8.04
CA LEU A 94 -6.06 -0.02 -7.42
C LEU A 94 -6.84 0.70 -8.53
N PRO A 95 -8.08 0.28 -8.82
CA PRO A 95 -8.89 0.98 -9.81
C PRO A 95 -9.32 2.34 -9.28
N GLY A 96 -9.44 3.32 -10.19
CA GLY A 96 -10.13 4.57 -9.88
C GLY A 96 -11.56 4.33 -9.39
N SER A 97 -11.98 5.11 -8.41
CA SER A 97 -13.36 5.15 -7.93
C SER A 97 -13.84 6.60 -7.83
N GLU A 98 -15.15 6.79 -7.61
CA GLU A 98 -15.69 8.12 -7.30
C GLU A 98 -14.97 8.75 -6.09
N LYS A 99 -14.57 7.95 -5.10
CA LYS A 99 -13.81 8.46 -3.95
C LYS A 99 -12.44 9.00 -4.34
N THR A 100 -11.73 8.36 -5.26
CA THR A 100 -10.39 8.79 -5.66
C THR A 100 -10.45 10.04 -6.54
N ILE A 101 -11.46 10.18 -7.42
CA ILE A 101 -11.58 11.37 -8.27
C ILE A 101 -11.88 12.65 -7.48
N HIS A 102 -12.52 12.53 -6.31
CA HIS A 102 -12.75 13.66 -5.40
C HIS A 102 -11.50 14.19 -4.70
N VAL A 103 -10.43 13.40 -4.63
CA VAL A 103 -9.16 13.78 -3.98
C VAL A 103 -8.00 13.89 -4.96
N TYR A 104 -8.14 13.31 -6.15
CA TYR A 104 -7.11 13.27 -7.19
C TYR A 104 -7.78 13.21 -8.57
N PRO A 105 -7.81 14.31 -9.34
CA PRO A 105 -8.64 14.45 -10.54
C PRO A 105 -8.06 13.78 -11.80
N TYR A 106 -7.30 12.70 -11.61
CA TYR A 106 -6.73 11.93 -12.72
C TYR A 106 -7.27 10.51 -12.70
N LYS A 107 -7.46 9.95 -13.89
CA LYS A 107 -7.83 8.54 -14.04
C LYS A 107 -6.64 7.67 -13.61
N ILE A 108 -6.94 6.69 -12.78
CA ILE A 108 -6.01 5.63 -12.33
C ILE A 108 -6.60 4.27 -12.67
#